data_AF-A0A0L0F4E5-F1
#
_entry.id   AF-A0A0L0F4E5-F1
#
_cell.length_a   1.000
_cell.length_b   1.000
_cell.length_c   1.000
_cell.angle_alpha   90.00
_cell.angle_beta   90.00
_cell.angle_gamma   90.00
#
_symmetry.space_group_name_H-M   'P 1'
#
loop_
_entity.id
_entity.type
_entity.pdbx_description
1 polymer ?
#
loop_
_entity_poly.entity_id
_entity_poly.type
_entity_poly.pdbx_seq_one_letter_code
_entity_poly.pdbx_strand_id
1 'polypeptide(L)'
;MNATNVTCIDHTSRDGSGLFIDRGKLSYIKNSRFERNYADEKGASVRSKNGGLVIDACVFIESHSDLGGAVHGRLNVTVTNSAFNSTTAQTHGGAVYSHADIVVRMSTFSNSMAANSGGSLYTNDGAVVVTN
;
A
#
# COMPACT_ATOMS: atom_id res chain seq x y z
N MET A 1 1.40 -12.83 8.47
CA MET A 1 2.39 -12.12 9.33
C MET A 1 1.67 -11.00 10.05
N ASN A 2 2.03 -10.69 11.30
CA ASN A 2 1.52 -9.51 12.00
C ASN A 2 2.68 -8.55 12.26
N ALA A 3 2.58 -7.34 11.75
CA ALA A 3 3.51 -6.25 12.01
C ALA A 3 2.77 -5.16 12.79
N THR A 4 3.32 -4.72 13.92
CA THR A 4 2.70 -3.68 14.76
C THR A 4 3.78 -2.78 15.33
N ASN A 5 3.50 -1.47 15.41
CA ASN A 5 4.46 -0.47 15.87
C ASN A 5 5.76 -0.46 15.04
N VAL A 6 5.64 -0.67 13.72
CA VAL A 6 6.77 -0.62 12.80
C VAL A 6 6.95 0.81 12.30
N THR A 7 8.20 1.29 12.33
CA THR A 7 8.60 2.54 11.71
C THR A 7 9.65 2.24 10.65
N CYS A 8 9.38 2.60 9.40
CA CYS A 8 10.27 2.40 8.28
C CYS A 8 10.44 3.70 7.50
N ILE A 9 11.66 4.23 7.45
CA ILE A 9 11.94 5.55 6.89
C ILE A 9 13.15 5.50 5.96
N ASP A 10 13.08 6.15 4.80
CA ASP A 10 14.19 6.37 3.87
C ASP A 10 14.84 5.08 3.31
N HIS A 11 14.04 4.03 3.08
CA HIS A 11 14.54 2.78 2.48
C HIS A 11 14.26 2.70 0.97
N THR A 12 15.26 2.21 0.24
CA THR A 12 15.20 1.95 -1.21
C THR A 12 15.39 0.46 -1.49
N SER A 13 14.54 -0.12 -2.34
CA SER A 13 14.67 -1.52 -2.77
C SER A 13 14.09 -1.72 -4.17
N ARG A 14 14.12 -2.96 -4.69
CA ARG A 14 13.35 -3.30 -5.90
C ARG A 14 11.85 -3.49 -5.62
N ASP A 15 11.51 -4.00 -4.43
CA ASP A 15 10.18 -4.52 -4.07
C ASP A 15 10.00 -4.39 -2.54
N GLY A 16 8.99 -3.67 -2.03
CA GLY A 16 8.67 -3.69 -0.60
C GLY A 16 9.79 -3.18 0.32
N SER A 17 10.28 -1.96 0.13
CA SER A 17 11.48 -1.47 0.83
C SER A 17 11.32 -1.39 2.35
N GLY A 18 10.08 -1.24 2.83
CA GLY A 18 9.79 -1.37 4.26
C GLY A 18 9.45 -2.78 4.72
N LEU A 19 8.44 -3.39 4.12
CA LEU A 19 7.98 -4.71 4.50
C LEU A 19 7.64 -5.56 3.27
N PHE A 20 8.37 -6.66 3.10
CA PHE A 20 8.10 -7.68 2.11
C PHE A 20 7.46 -8.91 2.76
N ILE A 21 6.25 -9.24 2.35
CA ILE A 21 5.45 -10.36 2.88
C ILE A 21 5.32 -11.41 1.78
N ASP A 22 5.98 -12.55 1.96
CA ASP A 22 6.08 -13.62 0.97
C ASP A 22 5.27 -14.88 1.33
N ARG A 23 4.75 -14.98 2.55
CA ARG A 23 4.08 -16.17 3.08
C ARG A 23 2.86 -15.82 3.93
N GLY A 24 1.89 -16.74 3.91
CA GLY A 24 0.65 -16.66 4.69
C GLY A 24 -0.57 -16.30 3.86
N LYS A 25 -1.76 -16.63 4.39
CA LYS A 25 -3.05 -16.36 3.73
C LYS A 25 -3.54 -14.93 3.94
N LEU A 26 -3.22 -14.34 5.09
CA LEU A 26 -3.62 -12.99 5.49
C LEU A 26 -2.54 -12.40 6.39
N SER A 27 -2.21 -11.13 6.19
CA SER A 27 -1.25 -10.40 7.01
C SER A 27 -1.85 -9.09 7.52
N TYR A 28 -1.50 -8.75 8.76
CA TYR A 28 -2.00 -7.56 9.44
C TYR A 28 -0.85 -6.60 9.71
N ILE A 29 -1.02 -5.33 9.33
CA ILE A 29 -0.11 -4.24 9.65
C ILE A 29 -0.90 -3.24 10.47
N LYS A 30 -0.42 -2.91 11.66
CA LYS A 30 -1.14 -2.06 12.61
C LYS A 30 -0.26 -0.98 13.22
N ASN A 31 -0.80 0.19 13.51
CA ASN A 31 -0.12 1.23 14.29
C ASN A 31 1.31 1.51 13.80
N SER A 32 1.48 1.64 12.48
CA SER A 32 2.81 1.63 11.84
C SER A 32 2.97 2.83 10.93
N ARG A 33 4.21 3.32 10.80
CA ARG A 33 4.58 4.47 9.97
C ARG A 33 5.59 4.05 8.91
N PHE A 34 5.31 4.45 7.68
CA PHE A 34 6.19 4.27 6.54
C PHE A 34 6.38 5.63 5.85
N GLU A 35 7.62 6.03 5.61
CA GLU A 35 7.92 7.39 5.14
C GLU A 35 9.11 7.39 4.19
N ARG A 36 9.00 8.13 3.08
CA ARG A 36 10.07 8.29 2.08
C ARG A 36 10.70 6.96 1.65
N ASN A 37 9.86 5.94 1.52
CA ASN A 37 10.28 4.63 1.06
C ASN A 37 10.12 4.56 -0.45
N TYR A 38 11.12 3.99 -1.13
CA TYR A 38 11.18 3.88 -2.58
C TYR A 38 11.32 2.41 -3.00
N ALA A 39 10.52 1.97 -3.96
CA ALA A 39 10.77 0.70 -4.65
C ALA A 39 10.71 0.85 -6.17
N ASP A 40 11.64 0.22 -6.89
CA ASP A 40 11.63 0.29 -8.36
C ASP A 40 10.35 -0.30 -8.97
N GLU A 41 9.87 -1.44 -8.46
CA GLU A 41 8.74 -2.13 -9.04
C GLU A 41 7.45 -1.94 -8.23
N LYS A 42 7.38 -2.43 -6.99
CA LYS A 42 6.08 -2.67 -6.35
C LYS A 42 6.09 -2.37 -4.87
N GLY A 43 5.09 -1.60 -4.45
CA GLY A 43 4.75 -1.40 -3.05
C GLY A 43 5.92 -0.85 -2.27
N ALA A 44 6.25 0.43 -2.42
CA ALA A 44 7.45 1.00 -1.84
C ALA A 44 7.57 0.74 -0.33
N SER A 45 6.48 0.92 0.40
CA SER A 45 6.46 0.67 1.84
C SER A 45 6.13 -0.79 2.15
N VAL A 46 5.11 -1.35 1.51
CA VAL A 46 4.62 -2.70 1.82
C VAL A 46 4.30 -3.45 0.54
N ARG A 47 4.83 -4.67 0.44
CA ARG A 47 4.50 -5.61 -0.62
C ARG A 47 4.03 -6.93 -0.06
N SER A 48 2.78 -7.30 -0.35
CA SER A 48 2.25 -8.65 -0.12
C SER A 48 2.27 -9.44 -1.41
N LYS A 49 3.21 -10.38 -1.54
CA LYS A 49 3.32 -11.28 -2.69
C LYS A 49 2.29 -12.41 -2.61
N ASN A 50 2.05 -12.91 -1.40
CA ASN A 50 1.12 -13.99 -1.13
C ASN A 50 0.21 -13.60 0.05
N GLY A 51 -1.09 -13.79 -0.13
CA GLY A 51 -2.08 -13.51 0.92
C GLY A 51 -2.68 -12.10 0.84
N GLY A 52 -3.86 -11.96 1.46
CA GLY A 52 -4.51 -10.66 1.64
C GLY A 52 -3.77 -9.80 2.65
N LEU A 53 -4.04 -8.50 2.62
CA LEU A 53 -3.43 -7.52 3.51
C LEU A 53 -4.50 -6.72 4.24
N VAL A 54 -4.33 -6.58 5.55
CA VAL A 54 -5.14 -5.69 6.39
C VAL A 54 -4.21 -4.63 6.96
N ILE A 55 -4.47 -3.38 6.64
CA ILE A 55 -3.75 -2.19 7.10
C ILE A 55 -4.70 -1.42 8.01
N ASP A 56 -4.30 -1.22 9.26
CA ASP A 56 -5.14 -0.56 10.27
C ASP A 56 -4.33 0.44 11.09
N ALA A 57 -4.83 1.68 11.22
CA ALA A 57 -4.14 2.73 11.97
C ALA A 57 -2.68 2.95 11.50
N CYS A 58 -2.47 2.96 10.18
CA CYS A 58 -1.15 3.16 9.59
C CYS A 58 -1.03 4.51 8.88
N VAL A 59 0.20 5.00 8.76
CA VAL A 59 0.52 6.24 8.06
C VAL A 59 1.60 5.97 7.02
N PHE A 60 1.33 6.37 5.77
CA PHE A 60 2.24 6.28 4.63
C PHE A 60 2.50 7.67 4.06
N ILE A 61 3.76 8.08 3.98
CA ILE A 61 4.15 9.43 3.58
C ILE A 61 5.22 9.36 2.50
N GLU A 62 5.07 10.17 1.44
CA GLU A 62 6.13 10.44 0.44
C GLU A 62 6.78 9.17 -0.14
N SER A 63 6.01 8.10 -0.29
CA SER A 63 6.52 6.81 -0.78
C SER A 63 6.24 6.64 -2.27
N HIS A 64 7.17 6.01 -2.99
CA HIS A 64 7.10 5.90 -4.45
C HIS A 64 7.48 4.52 -4.99
N SER A 65 6.67 4.00 -5.92
CA SER A 65 7.03 2.81 -6.71
C SER A 65 6.32 2.74 -8.05
N ASP A 66 6.72 1.87 -8.97
CA ASP A 66 6.01 1.72 -10.25
C ASP A 66 4.52 1.30 -10.08
N LEU A 67 4.23 0.35 -9.18
CA LEU A 67 2.88 -0.12 -8.87
C LEU A 67 2.59 -0.06 -7.37
N GLY A 68 1.53 0.67 -6.99
CA GLY A 68 1.10 0.78 -5.60
C GLY A 68 2.10 1.62 -4.80
N GLY A 69 2.08 2.95 -4.99
CA GLY A 69 3.16 3.84 -4.54
C GLY A 69 3.61 3.68 -3.10
N ALA A 70 2.70 3.26 -2.21
CA ALA A 70 3.06 2.76 -0.88
C ALA A 70 2.83 1.25 -0.73
N VAL A 71 1.67 0.75 -1.18
CA VAL A 71 1.21 -0.61 -0.90
C VAL A 71 0.90 -1.34 -2.19
N HIS A 72 1.48 -2.53 -2.33
CA HIS A 72 1.10 -3.47 -3.37
C HIS A 72 0.65 -4.80 -2.76
N GLY A 73 -0.61 -5.19 -3.00
CA GLY A 73 -1.15 -6.50 -2.63
C GLY A 73 -1.39 -7.40 -3.84
N ARG A 74 -1.08 -8.69 -3.75
CA ARG A 74 -1.50 -9.65 -4.79
C ARG A 74 -2.94 -10.13 -4.64
N LEU A 75 -3.48 -10.12 -3.41
CA LEU A 75 -4.88 -10.42 -3.12
C LEU A 75 -5.52 -9.20 -2.45
N ASN A 76 -6.70 -9.40 -1.85
CA ASN A 76 -7.49 -8.32 -1.26
C ASN A 76 -6.68 -7.45 -0.29
N VAL A 77 -6.81 -6.14 -0.43
CA VAL A 77 -6.23 -5.15 0.48
C VAL A 77 -7.36 -4.43 1.19
N THR A 78 -7.38 -4.53 2.52
CA THR A 78 -8.30 -3.77 3.37
C THR A 78 -7.52 -2.70 4.11
N VAL A 79 -7.98 -1.46 4.02
CA VAL A 79 -7.38 -0.28 4.65
C VAL A 79 -8.40 0.35 5.59
N THR A 80 -8.07 0.44 6.87
CA THR A 80 -8.91 1.05 7.91
C THR A 80 -8.13 2.08 8.71
N ASN A 81 -8.78 3.17 9.11
CA ASN A 81 -8.22 4.18 10.03
C ASN A 81 -6.83 4.70 9.63
N SER A 82 -6.52 4.75 8.33
CA SER A 82 -5.16 4.96 7.85
C SER A 82 -5.06 6.21 6.97
N ALA A 83 -3.84 6.73 6.84
CA ALA A 83 -3.56 7.92 6.03
C ALA A 83 -2.44 7.65 5.02
N PHE A 84 -2.67 8.06 3.78
CA PHE A 84 -1.70 8.06 2.69
C PHE A 84 -1.53 9.51 2.22
N ASN A 85 -0.32 10.04 2.34
CA ASN A 85 -0.02 11.42 1.96
C ASN A 85 1.17 11.48 1.02
N SER A 86 0.97 12.11 -0.14
CA SER A 86 2.03 12.29 -1.14
C SER A 86 2.67 10.97 -1.61
N THR A 87 1.93 9.86 -1.58
CA THR A 87 2.42 8.58 -2.11
C THR A 87 2.14 8.54 -3.62
N THR A 88 3.12 8.14 -4.43
CA THR A 88 3.01 8.23 -5.89
C THR A 88 3.39 6.94 -6.59
N ALA A 89 2.77 6.70 -7.75
CA ALA A 89 3.12 5.57 -8.60
C ALA A 89 3.40 6.00 -10.04
N GLN A 90 4.35 5.34 -10.71
CA GLN A 90 4.61 5.62 -12.12
C GLN A 90 3.46 5.09 -12.99
N THR A 91 3.02 3.85 -12.75
CA THR A 91 2.00 3.25 -13.59
C THR A 91 0.63 3.24 -12.92
N HIS A 92 0.45 2.48 -11.84
CA HIS A 92 -0.90 2.24 -11.29
C HIS A 92 -0.99 2.36 -9.77
N GLY A 93 -2.09 2.96 -9.29
CA GLY A 93 -2.43 3.03 -7.87
C GLY A 93 -1.42 3.86 -7.07
N GLY A 94 -1.59 5.18 -7.07
CA GLY A 94 -0.66 6.13 -6.45
C GLY A 94 -0.35 5.84 -4.99
N ALA A 95 -1.31 5.28 -4.25
CA ALA A 95 -1.11 4.79 -2.90
C ALA A 95 -1.16 3.26 -2.84
N VAL A 96 -2.25 2.68 -3.32
CA VAL A 96 -2.54 1.25 -3.19
C VAL A 96 -2.82 0.65 -4.56
N TYR A 97 -2.12 -0.44 -4.85
CA TYR A 97 -2.41 -1.34 -5.95
C TYR A 97 -2.77 -2.72 -5.42
N SER A 98 -3.82 -3.32 -5.96
CA SER A 98 -4.13 -4.73 -5.75
C SER A 98 -4.44 -5.44 -7.06
N HIS A 99 -4.18 -6.75 -7.15
CA HIS A 99 -4.78 -7.54 -8.25
C HIS A 99 -6.23 -7.95 -7.96
N ALA A 100 -6.69 -7.84 -6.71
CA ALA A 100 -8.04 -8.19 -6.29
C ALA A 100 -8.70 -6.99 -5.58
N ASP A 101 -9.66 -7.23 -4.68
CA ASP A 101 -10.45 -6.14 -4.11
C ASP A 101 -9.62 -5.17 -3.26
N ILE A 102 -9.99 -3.89 -3.30
CA ILE A 102 -9.54 -2.87 -2.37
C ILE A 102 -10.74 -2.39 -1.57
N VAL A 103 -10.66 -2.49 -0.26
CA VAL A 103 -11.70 -2.02 0.65
C VAL A 103 -11.12 -0.96 1.57
N VAL A 104 -11.70 0.23 1.55
CA VAL A 104 -11.24 1.40 2.31
C VAL A 104 -12.31 1.87 3.27
N ARG A 105 -11.96 2.05 4.54
CA ARG A 105 -12.84 2.63 5.57
C ARG A 105 -12.11 3.64 6.43
N MET A 106 -12.79 4.73 6.80
CA MET A 106 -12.26 5.72 7.75
C MET A 106 -10.81 6.14 7.45
N SER A 107 -10.45 6.30 6.17
CA SER A 107 -9.06 6.49 5.74
C SER A 107 -8.95 7.64 4.75
N THR A 108 -7.79 8.27 4.71
CA THR A 108 -7.53 9.45 3.87
C THR A 108 -6.42 9.18 2.85
N PHE A 109 -6.62 9.70 1.64
CA PHE A 109 -5.68 9.63 0.53
C PHE A 109 -5.49 11.05 -0.01
N SER A 110 -4.40 11.70 0.41
CA SER A 110 -4.11 13.09 0.07
C SER A 110 -2.88 13.14 -0.83
N ASN A 111 -2.94 13.96 -1.88
CA ASN A 111 -1.83 14.16 -2.83
C ASN A 111 -1.25 12.85 -3.40
N SER A 112 -2.08 11.79 -3.45
CA SER A 112 -1.62 10.46 -3.84
C SER A 112 -2.04 10.16 -5.26
N MET A 113 -1.09 9.98 -6.17
CA MET A 113 -1.37 9.91 -7.61
C MET A 113 -0.55 8.85 -8.34
N ALA A 114 -1.15 8.23 -9.35
CA ALA A 114 -0.49 7.41 -10.35
C ALA A 114 -0.38 8.20 -11.65
N ALA A 115 0.75 8.12 -12.37
CA ALA A 115 0.93 8.88 -13.60
C ALA A 115 0.13 8.30 -14.78
N ASN A 116 -0.13 6.99 -14.81
CA ASN A 116 -0.95 6.37 -15.86
C ASN A 116 -2.41 6.18 -15.43
N SER A 117 -2.72 5.38 -14.40
CA SER A 117 -4.12 5.05 -14.07
C SER A 117 -4.41 4.75 -12.60
N GLY A 118 -5.65 5.01 -12.18
CA GLY A 118 -6.18 4.68 -10.85
C GLY A 118 -6.06 5.78 -9.79
N GLY A 119 -5.52 6.95 -10.11
CA GLY A 119 -5.35 8.01 -9.09
C GLY A 119 -4.62 7.46 -7.87
N SER A 120 -5.26 7.44 -6.70
CA SER A 120 -4.68 6.84 -5.49
C SER A 120 -4.87 5.31 -5.37
N LEU A 121 -5.91 4.73 -5.96
CA LEU A 121 -6.32 3.34 -5.74
C LEU A 121 -6.55 2.64 -7.07
N TYR A 122 -5.89 1.50 -7.28
CA TYR A 122 -6.06 0.74 -8.52
C TYR A 122 -6.20 -0.76 -8.26
N THR A 123 -7.12 -1.40 -9.00
CA THR A 123 -7.24 -2.86 -9.05
C THR A 123 -7.36 -3.37 -10.48
N ASN A 124 -6.79 -4.56 -10.76
CA ASN A 124 -6.93 -5.24 -12.05
C ASN A 124 -8.27 -5.98 -12.18
N ASP A 125 -8.55 -6.88 -11.23
CA ASP A 125 -9.61 -7.88 -11.36
C ASP A 125 -10.64 -7.81 -10.22
N GLY A 126 -10.55 -6.78 -9.36
CA GLY A 126 -11.42 -6.58 -8.21
C GLY A 126 -12.25 -5.30 -8.27
N ALA A 127 -12.93 -5.02 -7.16
CA ALA A 127 -13.63 -3.76 -6.95
C ALA A 127 -12.88 -2.86 -5.97
N VAL A 128 -13.04 -1.54 -6.15
CA VAL A 128 -12.70 -0.55 -5.11
C VAL A 128 -13.98 -0.21 -4.36
N VAL A 129 -14.03 -0.52 -3.07
CA VAL A 129 -15.16 -0.22 -2.19
C VAL A 129 -14.69 0.78 -1.14
N VAL A 130 -15.25 1.99 -1.18
CA VAL A 130 -14.99 3.04 -0.20
C VAL A 130 -16.24 3.24 0.64
N THR A 131 -16.09 3.08 1.95
CA THR A 131 -17.17 3.37 2.90
C THR A 131 -16.67 4.31 3.99
N ASN A 132 -17.57 5.12 4.53
CA ASN A 132 -17.28 5.95 5.69
C ASN A 132 -17.17 5.10 6.95
#